data_AF-G8UL25-F1
#
_entry.id   AF-G8UL25-F1
#
_cell.length_a   1.000
_cell.length_b   1.000
_cell.length_c   1.000
_cell.angle_alpha   90.00
_cell.angle_beta   90.00
_cell.angle_gamma   90.00
#
_symmetry.space_group_name_H-M   'P 1'
#
loop_
_entity.id
_entity.type
_entity.pdbx_description
1 polymer ?
#
loop_
_entity_poly.entity_id
_entity_poly.type
_entity_poly.pdbx_seq_one_letter_code
_entity_poly.pdbx_strand_id
1 'polypeptide(L)'
;MCVEELNDLIDKQRLYGPNTIVVGMQKRFSPVTAILRKKLRDKQLVSYNLHYRVGLYPEGNELYDLFIHPIDLVTFLFGDAKILGVHKTNSKNGGRTYLLMLAHNHIAGTLELSTSYSWREAHEAICINTESGMYDMQQMETLTFTPSSLSFGKIPLEKVYTRNSCMTSLYSRNNFNPILANNQIISQGYFNEIKVFVDRVECINKPAIPTDFTSLRTTYEILDKLDKIEGTL
;
A
#
# COMPACT_ATOMS: atom_id res chain seq x y z
N MET A 1 3.52 -18.83 3.41
CA MET A 1 4.08 -18.67 4.76
C MET A 1 2.95 -18.24 5.68
N CYS A 2 2.71 -18.90 6.80
CA CYS A 2 1.63 -18.55 7.72
C CYS A 2 2.12 -17.67 8.89
N VAL A 3 1.22 -17.17 9.73
CA VAL A 3 1.56 -16.39 10.93
C VAL A 3 2.45 -17.19 11.90
N GLU A 4 2.30 -18.51 12.00
CA GLU A 4 3.13 -19.36 12.85
C GLU A 4 4.59 -19.35 12.38
N GLU A 5 4.84 -19.58 11.09
CA GLU A 5 6.17 -19.52 10.50
C GLU A 5 6.80 -18.11 10.61
N LEU A 6 5.98 -17.05 10.47
CA LEU A 6 6.46 -15.68 10.69
C LEU A 6 6.88 -15.47 12.16
N ASN A 7 6.14 -16.01 13.12
CA ASN A 7 6.51 -15.94 14.54
C ASN A 7 7.84 -16.65 14.81
N ASP A 8 8.07 -17.81 14.20
CA ASP A 8 9.36 -18.51 14.29
C ASP A 8 10.51 -17.66 13.76
N LEU A 9 10.30 -16.95 12.64
CA LEU A 9 11.30 -16.02 12.10
C LEU A 9 11.54 -14.82 13.01
N ILE A 10 10.49 -14.28 13.65
CA ILE A 10 10.60 -13.20 14.63
C ILE A 10 11.38 -13.67 15.86
N ASP A 11 11.14 -14.88 16.35
CA ASP A 11 11.84 -15.43 17.50
C ASP A 11 13.32 -15.73 17.19
N LYS A 12 13.61 -16.25 16.00
CA LYS A 12 14.99 -16.36 15.51
C LYS A 12 15.67 -15.00 15.38
N GLN A 13 14.97 -13.99 14.86
CA GLN A 13 15.48 -12.62 14.79
C GLN A 13 15.81 -12.08 16.19
N ARG A 14 14.96 -12.33 17.19
CA ARG A 14 15.21 -11.91 18.58
C ARG A 14 16.44 -12.62 19.17
N LEU A 15 16.62 -13.90 18.85
CA LEU A 15 17.73 -14.70 19.34
C LEU A 15 19.08 -14.31 18.72
N TYR A 16 19.11 -14.07 17.40
CA TYR A 16 20.37 -13.82 16.66
C TYR A 16 20.64 -12.34 16.36
N GLY A 17 19.70 -11.45 16.68
CA GLY A 17 19.81 -10.00 16.50
C GLY A 17 19.22 -9.50 15.16
N PRO A 18 18.69 -8.26 15.13
CA PRO A 18 17.92 -7.73 14.00
C PRO A 18 18.77 -7.12 12.88
N ASN A 19 20.10 -7.19 12.99
CA ASN A 19 21.01 -6.22 12.36
C ASN A 19 21.08 -6.30 10.83
N THR A 20 20.59 -7.38 10.21
CA THR A 20 20.72 -7.61 8.75
C THR A 20 19.42 -8.00 8.06
N ILE A 21 18.27 -7.95 8.75
CA ILE A 21 17.00 -8.38 8.16
C ILE A 21 16.32 -7.22 7.43
N VAL A 22 16.02 -7.43 6.15
CA VAL A 22 15.16 -6.56 5.33
C VAL A 22 14.15 -7.45 4.62
N VAL A 23 12.87 -7.22 4.92
CA VAL A 23 11.76 -7.90 4.25
C VAL A 23 11.51 -7.31 2.86
N GLY A 24 11.14 -8.17 1.91
CA GLY A 24 10.94 -7.82 0.50
C GLY A 24 9.65 -7.06 0.22
N MET A 25 9.51 -5.84 0.76
CA MET A 25 8.32 -4.98 0.63
C MET A 25 8.66 -3.64 -0.04
N GLN A 26 9.16 -3.73 -1.26
CA GLN A 26 9.58 -2.63 -2.15
C GLN A 26 8.71 -1.38 -2.10
N LYS A 27 7.38 -1.52 -2.03
CA LYS A 27 6.46 -0.36 -2.06
C LYS A 27 6.66 0.61 -0.90
N ARG A 28 7.14 0.11 0.25
CA ARG A 28 7.53 0.92 1.42
C ARG A 28 8.69 1.87 1.10
N PHE A 29 9.55 1.48 0.17
CA PHE A 29 10.80 2.15 -0.20
C PHE A 29 10.67 3.02 -1.46
N SER A 30 9.49 3.05 -2.09
CA SER A 30 9.25 3.94 -3.21
C SER A 30 9.33 5.43 -2.79
N PRO A 31 9.86 6.32 -3.65
CA PRO A 31 9.86 7.76 -3.39
C PRO A 31 8.46 8.32 -3.12
N VAL A 32 7.45 7.85 -3.86
CA VAL A 32 6.08 8.35 -3.74
C VAL A 32 5.45 7.97 -2.40
N THR A 33 5.68 6.74 -1.89
CA THR A 33 5.23 6.35 -0.54
C THR A 33 5.89 7.21 0.53
N ALA A 34 7.18 7.51 0.39
CA ALA A 34 7.88 8.36 1.34
C ALA A 34 7.30 9.79 1.37
N ILE A 35 7.02 10.37 0.20
CA ILE A 35 6.36 11.68 0.08
C ILE A 35 4.95 11.62 0.69
N LEU A 36 4.16 10.60 0.36
CA LEU A 36 2.80 10.43 0.86
C LEU A 36 2.78 10.34 2.39
N ARG A 37 3.61 9.48 2.99
CA ARG A 37 3.72 9.37 4.47
C ARG A 37 4.09 10.69 5.13
N LYS A 38 5.01 11.45 4.54
CA LYS A 38 5.37 12.77 5.05
C LYS A 38 4.18 13.74 5.00
N LYS A 39 3.37 13.69 3.94
CA LYS A 39 2.18 14.55 3.78
C LYS A 39 1.03 14.18 4.72
N LEU A 40 0.89 12.90 5.07
CA LEU A 40 -0.20 12.41 5.93
C LEU A 40 0.07 12.55 7.43
N ARG A 41 1.31 12.73 7.86
CA ARG A 41 1.72 12.71 9.29
C ARG A 41 0.86 13.59 10.20
N ASP A 42 0.51 14.78 9.74
CA ASP A 42 -0.20 15.79 10.53
C ASP A 42 -1.62 16.04 10.01
N LYS A 43 -2.21 15.04 9.34
CA LYS A 43 -3.53 15.14 8.71
C LYS A 43 -4.57 14.33 9.47
N GLN A 44 -5.76 14.89 9.60
CA GLN A 44 -6.94 14.16 10.03
C GLN A 44 -7.42 13.31 8.85
N LEU A 45 -7.22 12.00 8.97
CA LEU A 45 -7.57 11.00 7.98
C LEU A 45 -9.06 10.66 8.10
N VAL A 46 -9.74 10.50 6.96
CA VAL A 46 -11.18 10.20 6.93
C VAL A 46 -11.40 8.77 6.42
N SER A 47 -10.92 8.47 5.21
CA SER A 47 -11.07 7.16 4.60
C SER A 47 -10.02 6.92 3.52
N TYR A 48 -9.86 5.67 3.10
CA TYR A 48 -9.12 5.36 1.88
C TYR A 48 -9.85 4.31 1.04
N ASN A 49 -9.52 4.27 -0.24
CA ASN A 49 -9.88 3.20 -1.16
C ASN A 49 -8.65 2.82 -1.97
N LEU A 50 -8.35 1.52 -2.01
CA LEU A 50 -7.24 0.97 -2.77
C LEU A 50 -7.77 -0.03 -3.80
N HIS A 51 -7.24 0.05 -5.02
CA HIS A 51 -7.47 -0.94 -6.05
C HIS A 51 -6.13 -1.57 -6.44
N TYR A 52 -6.07 -2.90 -6.46
CA TYR A 52 -4.97 -3.67 -7.01
C TYR A 52 -5.56 -4.76 -7.91
N ARG A 53 -5.48 -4.53 -9.22
CA ARG A 53 -6.21 -5.27 -10.25
C ARG A 53 -5.23 -5.74 -11.31
N VAL A 54 -5.05 -7.04 -11.40
CA VAL A 54 -4.08 -7.69 -12.28
C VAL A 54 -4.72 -8.87 -13.01
N GLY A 55 -3.97 -9.50 -13.91
CA GLY A 55 -4.45 -10.67 -14.63
C GLY A 55 -4.46 -11.95 -13.81
N LEU A 56 -4.94 -13.02 -14.45
CA LEU A 56 -4.89 -14.37 -13.88
C LEU A 56 -3.47 -14.74 -13.46
N TYR A 57 -3.35 -15.43 -12.34
CA TYR A 57 -2.08 -15.85 -11.75
C TYR A 57 -2.07 -17.36 -11.44
N PRO A 58 -2.13 -18.24 -12.47
CA PRO A 58 -2.18 -19.68 -12.28
C PRO A 58 -0.89 -20.31 -11.73
N GLU A 59 0.23 -19.59 -11.75
CA GLU A 59 1.55 -20.08 -11.37
C GLU A 59 1.82 -20.12 -9.86
N GLY A 60 1.00 -19.45 -9.05
CA GLY A 60 1.27 -19.27 -7.62
C GLY A 60 0.02 -18.97 -6.80
N ASN A 61 0.23 -18.45 -5.58
CA ASN A 61 -0.85 -18.06 -4.69
C ASN A 61 -0.96 -16.53 -4.66
N GLU A 62 -2.04 -16.00 -5.23
CA GLU A 62 -2.21 -14.57 -5.37
C GLU A 62 -2.28 -13.81 -4.04
N LEU A 63 -2.71 -14.44 -2.94
CA LEU A 63 -2.74 -13.79 -1.63
C LEU A 63 -1.32 -13.48 -1.16
N TYR A 64 -0.42 -14.47 -1.21
CA TYR A 64 0.93 -14.35 -0.66
C TYR A 64 1.96 -13.80 -1.66
N ASP A 65 1.71 -13.94 -2.96
CA ASP A 65 2.67 -13.52 -4.00
C ASP A 65 2.34 -12.13 -4.56
N LEU A 66 1.06 -11.74 -4.61
CA LEU A 66 0.62 -10.48 -5.23
C LEU A 66 -0.02 -9.53 -4.22
N PHE A 67 -1.07 -10.00 -3.54
CA PHE A 67 -1.91 -9.17 -2.65
C PHE A 67 -1.25 -8.84 -1.32
N ILE A 68 -0.17 -9.54 -0.96
CA ILE A 68 0.70 -9.16 0.16
C ILE A 68 1.15 -7.72 0.03
N HIS A 69 1.50 -7.26 -1.18
CA HIS A 69 2.07 -5.92 -1.39
C HIS A 69 1.08 -4.76 -1.13
N PRO A 70 -0.15 -4.75 -1.68
CA PRO A 70 -1.13 -3.71 -1.35
C PRO A 70 -1.63 -3.79 0.10
N ILE A 71 -1.73 -4.98 0.71
CA ILE A 71 -2.06 -5.13 2.15
C ILE A 71 -0.93 -4.57 3.01
N ASP A 72 0.31 -4.90 2.66
CA ASP A 72 1.50 -4.35 3.31
C ASP A 72 1.58 -2.83 3.20
N LEU A 73 1.27 -2.28 2.02
CA LEU A 73 1.26 -0.84 1.80
C LEU A 73 0.30 -0.13 2.75
N VAL A 74 -0.95 -0.60 2.90
CA VAL A 74 -1.92 0.07 3.78
C VAL A 74 -1.60 -0.10 5.26
N THR A 75 -1.08 -1.25 5.67
CA THR A 75 -0.62 -1.45 7.06
C THR A 75 0.64 -0.63 7.36
N PHE A 76 1.52 -0.43 6.38
CA PHE A 76 2.67 0.46 6.49
C PHE A 76 2.30 1.94 6.58
N LEU A 77 1.26 2.35 5.83
CA LEU A 77 0.76 3.73 5.84
C LEU A 77 0.00 4.07 7.12
N PHE A 78 -0.84 3.16 7.60
CA PHE A 78 -1.85 3.45 8.63
C PHE A 78 -1.68 2.65 9.93
N GLY A 79 -0.73 1.73 9.99
CA GLY A 79 -0.48 0.86 11.14
C GLY A 79 -1.39 -0.36 11.18
N ASP A 80 -1.51 -0.93 12.38
CA ASP A 80 -2.28 -2.16 12.61
C ASP A 80 -3.72 -2.06 12.13
N ALA A 81 -4.26 -3.18 11.68
CA ALA A 81 -5.53 -3.25 11.00
C ALA A 81 -6.37 -4.44 11.45
N LYS A 82 -7.69 -4.25 11.45
CA LYS A 82 -8.68 -5.30 11.69
C LYS A 82 -9.60 -5.40 10.48
N ILE A 83 -9.93 -6.62 10.09
CA ILE A 83 -10.92 -6.88 9.04
C ILE A 83 -12.31 -6.55 9.60
N LEU A 84 -13.01 -5.60 8.98
CA LEU A 84 -14.40 -5.28 9.28
C LEU A 84 -15.38 -6.10 8.44
N GLY A 85 -15.00 -6.42 7.20
CA GLY A 85 -15.82 -7.17 6.27
C GLY A 85 -15.01 -7.60 5.07
N VAL A 86 -15.41 -8.72 4.49
CA VAL A 86 -14.74 -9.31 3.33
C VAL A 86 -15.75 -10.07 2.50
N HIS A 87 -15.67 -9.90 1.18
CA HIS A 87 -16.40 -10.70 0.22
C HIS A 87 -15.44 -11.19 -0.85
N LYS A 88 -15.52 -12.48 -1.17
CA LYS A 88 -14.73 -13.13 -2.21
C LYS A 88 -15.63 -13.51 -3.37
N THR A 89 -15.20 -13.20 -4.58
CA THR A 89 -15.81 -13.71 -5.81
C THR A 89 -14.78 -14.43 -6.66
N ASN A 90 -15.23 -15.50 -7.32
CA ASN A 90 -14.42 -16.26 -8.26
C ASN A 90 -15.00 -16.06 -9.66
N SER A 91 -14.15 -15.79 -10.63
CA SER A 91 -14.53 -15.75 -12.04
C SER A 91 -14.46 -17.15 -12.65
N LYS A 92 -15.20 -17.35 -13.75
CA LYS A 92 -15.25 -18.66 -14.44
C LYS A 92 -13.89 -19.12 -14.99
N ASN A 93 -12.98 -18.19 -15.25
CA ASN A 93 -11.63 -18.46 -15.75
C ASN A 93 -10.57 -18.59 -14.63
N GLY A 94 -10.99 -18.73 -13.37
CA GLY A 94 -10.09 -18.96 -12.24
C GLY A 94 -9.54 -17.70 -11.57
N GLY A 95 -9.93 -16.51 -12.04
CA GLY A 95 -9.61 -15.25 -11.38
C GLY A 95 -10.37 -15.12 -10.06
N ARG A 96 -9.76 -14.41 -9.12
CA ARG A 96 -10.31 -14.20 -7.77
C ARG A 96 -10.35 -12.72 -7.47
N THR A 97 -11.39 -12.25 -6.80
CA THR A 97 -11.52 -10.88 -6.34
C THR A 97 -11.90 -10.86 -4.87
N TYR A 98 -11.14 -10.13 -4.08
CA TYR A 98 -11.43 -9.81 -2.69
C TYR A 98 -11.87 -8.36 -2.58
N LEU A 99 -13.07 -8.16 -2.03
CA LEU A 99 -13.58 -6.87 -1.59
C LEU A 99 -13.46 -6.83 -0.08
N LEU A 100 -12.48 -6.08 0.42
CA LEU A 100 -12.08 -6.05 1.82
C LEU A 100 -12.35 -4.68 2.43
N MET A 101 -12.78 -4.64 3.69
CA MET A 101 -12.81 -3.42 4.49
C MET A 101 -11.90 -3.61 5.71
N LEU A 102 -10.94 -2.69 5.89
CA LEU A 102 -10.02 -2.67 7.01
C LEU A 102 -10.25 -1.43 7.87
N ALA A 103 -10.18 -1.62 9.19
CA ALA A 103 -10.11 -0.55 10.17
C ALA A 103 -8.71 -0.49 10.78
N HIS A 104 -8.09 0.68 10.70
CA HIS A 104 -6.89 1.05 11.43
C HIS A 104 -7.26 1.99 12.59
N ASN A 105 -6.27 2.43 13.38
CA ASN A 105 -6.53 3.24 14.58
C ASN A 105 -7.29 4.56 14.29
N HIS A 106 -7.02 5.20 13.15
CA HIS A 106 -7.55 6.54 12.83
C HIS A 106 -8.12 6.66 11.41
N ILE A 107 -8.29 5.54 10.70
CA ILE A 107 -8.85 5.52 9.35
C ILE A 107 -9.41 4.14 9.06
N ALA A 108 -10.47 4.08 8.27
CA ALA A 108 -10.95 2.84 7.67
C ALA A 108 -10.96 2.98 6.15
N GLY A 109 -10.82 1.87 5.44
CA GLY A 109 -10.85 1.91 4.00
C GLY A 109 -11.23 0.59 3.38
N THR A 110 -11.45 0.66 2.07
CA THR A 110 -11.80 -0.50 1.25
C THR A 110 -10.66 -0.86 0.32
N LEU A 111 -10.50 -2.15 0.06
CA LEU A 111 -9.55 -2.68 -0.90
C LEU A 111 -10.29 -3.58 -1.89
N GLU A 112 -10.02 -3.38 -3.18
CA GLU A 112 -10.30 -4.36 -4.22
C GLU A 112 -8.99 -5.02 -4.64
N LEU A 113 -8.85 -6.31 -4.38
CA LEU A 113 -7.68 -7.11 -4.73
C LEU A 113 -8.13 -8.17 -5.73
N SER A 114 -7.70 -8.10 -6.99
CA SER A 114 -8.27 -8.93 -8.04
C SER A 114 -7.25 -9.44 -9.05
N THR A 115 -7.36 -10.73 -9.40
CA THR A 115 -6.72 -11.36 -10.57
C THR A 115 -7.68 -11.54 -11.75
N SER A 116 -8.89 -10.98 -11.66
CA SER A 116 -9.93 -11.11 -12.70
C SER A 116 -9.79 -10.11 -13.86
N TYR A 117 -8.67 -9.38 -13.92
CA TYR A 117 -8.40 -8.33 -14.91
C TYR A 117 -7.35 -8.79 -15.94
N SER A 118 -6.62 -7.85 -16.54
CA SER A 118 -5.60 -8.12 -17.56
C SER A 118 -4.24 -7.63 -17.07
N TRP A 119 -3.19 -8.43 -17.26
CA TRP A 119 -1.82 -8.00 -17.02
C TRP A 119 -1.36 -6.83 -17.90
N ARG A 120 -1.97 -6.65 -19.07
CA ARG A 120 -1.66 -5.51 -19.95
C ARG A 120 -2.12 -4.17 -19.36
N GLU A 121 -3.21 -4.22 -18.60
CA GLU A 121 -3.85 -3.06 -17.98
C GLU A 121 -3.81 -3.21 -16.46
N ALA A 122 -2.70 -3.75 -15.93
CA ALA A 122 -2.51 -3.91 -14.51
C ALA A 122 -2.65 -2.55 -13.83
N HIS A 123 -3.54 -2.48 -12.84
CA HIS A 123 -3.92 -1.25 -12.19
C HIS A 123 -3.67 -1.30 -10.69
N GLU A 124 -2.93 -0.32 -10.19
CA GLU A 124 -2.74 -0.11 -8.77
C GLU A 124 -2.97 1.36 -8.43
N ALA A 125 -3.88 1.65 -7.51
CA ALA A 125 -4.05 2.99 -6.99
C ALA A 125 -4.53 2.99 -5.56
N ILE A 126 -4.22 4.07 -4.85
CA ILE A 126 -4.83 4.38 -3.56
C ILE A 126 -5.26 5.84 -3.53
N CYS A 127 -6.50 6.05 -3.11
CA CYS A 127 -7.09 7.34 -2.85
C CYS A 127 -7.32 7.48 -1.34
N ILE A 128 -6.82 8.57 -0.76
CA ILE A 128 -6.88 8.82 0.69
C ILE A 128 -7.58 10.15 0.90
N ASN A 129 -8.75 10.10 1.51
CA ASN A 129 -9.51 11.26 1.91
C ASN A 129 -9.06 11.76 3.29
N THR A 130 -8.84 13.06 3.39
CA THR A 130 -8.54 13.78 4.64
C THR A 130 -9.50 14.94 4.77
N GLU A 131 -9.63 15.51 5.98
CA GLU A 131 -10.46 16.71 6.15
C GLU A 131 -10.01 17.88 5.23
N SER A 132 -8.71 17.98 4.96
CA SER A 132 -8.14 19.05 4.14
C SER A 132 -8.20 18.81 2.63
N GLY A 133 -8.49 17.59 2.20
CA GLY A 133 -8.49 17.20 0.79
C GLY A 133 -8.12 15.75 0.57
N MET A 134 -8.01 15.40 -0.71
CA MET A 134 -7.83 14.04 -1.18
C MET A 134 -6.46 13.87 -1.81
N TYR A 135 -5.74 12.84 -1.39
CA TYR A 135 -4.50 12.38 -2.02
C TYR A 135 -4.80 11.22 -2.95
N ASP A 136 -4.31 11.27 -4.18
CA ASP A 136 -4.52 10.22 -5.17
C ASP A 136 -3.16 9.77 -5.69
N MET A 137 -2.79 8.51 -5.41
CA MET A 137 -1.57 7.87 -5.87
C MET A 137 -1.88 6.79 -6.90
N GLN A 138 -1.28 6.90 -8.08
CA GLN A 138 -1.45 5.94 -9.18
C GLN A 138 -0.12 5.26 -9.50
N GLN A 139 -0.12 3.93 -9.54
CA GLN A 139 0.90 3.05 -10.11
C GLN A 139 2.28 3.16 -9.44
N MET A 140 2.34 3.77 -8.26
CA MET A 140 3.60 4.21 -7.62
C MET A 140 4.37 5.27 -8.44
N GLU A 141 3.73 5.89 -9.44
CA GLU A 141 4.36 6.81 -10.40
C GLU A 141 3.89 8.26 -10.25
N THR A 142 2.68 8.47 -9.75
CA THR A 142 2.13 9.81 -9.54
C THR A 142 1.51 9.94 -8.17
N LEU A 143 1.53 11.17 -7.65
CA LEU A 143 0.77 11.57 -6.47
C LEU A 143 0.20 12.96 -6.72
N THR A 144 -1.11 13.09 -6.59
CA THR A 144 -1.80 14.37 -6.67
C THR A 144 -2.52 14.68 -5.37
N PHE A 145 -2.81 15.95 -5.15
CA PHE A 145 -3.62 16.43 -4.05
C PHE A 145 -4.69 17.38 -4.55
N THR A 146 -5.93 17.11 -4.18
CA THR A 146 -7.09 17.94 -4.48
C THR A 146 -7.65 18.48 -3.16
N PRO A 147 -7.60 19.80 -2.91
CA PRO A 147 -8.06 20.36 -1.65
C PRO A 147 -9.58 20.18 -1.49
N SER A 148 -10.03 19.94 -0.26
CA SER A 148 -11.45 19.96 0.07
C SER A 148 -12.02 21.36 -0.13
N SER A 149 -13.26 21.44 -0.60
CA SER A 149 -13.95 22.72 -0.67
C SER A 149 -14.24 23.25 0.73
N LEU A 150 -14.11 24.57 0.89
CA LEU A 150 -14.50 25.25 2.13
C LEU A 150 -16.02 25.20 2.30
N SER A 151 -16.48 25.09 3.54
CA SER A 151 -17.91 25.21 3.86
C SER A 151 -18.15 26.33 4.88
N PHE A 152 -19.28 27.02 4.74
CA PHE A 152 -19.79 27.99 5.72
C PHE A 152 -21.21 27.59 6.11
N GLY A 153 -21.49 27.44 7.40
CA GLY A 153 -22.82 27.00 7.86
C GLY A 153 -23.27 25.65 7.28
N LYS A 154 -22.32 24.72 7.02
CA LYS A 154 -22.52 23.43 6.32
C LYS A 154 -22.89 23.54 4.83
N ILE A 155 -22.85 24.73 4.25
CA ILE A 155 -23.03 24.93 2.81
C ILE A 155 -21.65 24.95 2.16
N PRO A 156 -21.38 24.04 1.20
CA PRO A 156 -20.14 24.07 0.41
C PRO A 156 -20.08 25.37 -0.43
N LEU A 157 -19.00 26.14 -0.29
CA LEU A 157 -18.87 27.46 -0.93
C LEU A 157 -18.82 27.37 -2.46
N GLU A 158 -18.37 26.26 -3.02
CA GLU A 158 -18.37 25.98 -4.45
C GLU A 158 -19.78 25.89 -5.06
N LYS A 159 -20.81 25.66 -4.23
CA LYS A 159 -22.22 25.70 -4.68
C LYS A 159 -22.75 27.13 -4.83
N VAL A 160 -22.07 28.11 -4.26
CA VAL A 160 -22.47 29.53 -4.25
C VAL A 160 -21.54 30.35 -5.14
N TYR A 161 -20.25 30.01 -5.16
CA TYR A 161 -19.23 30.67 -5.95
C TYR A 161 -18.51 29.65 -6.84
N THR A 162 -18.43 29.93 -8.13
CA THR A 162 -17.66 29.12 -9.06
C THR A 162 -16.17 29.23 -8.73
N ARG A 163 -15.65 28.28 -7.95
CA ARG A 163 -14.22 28.16 -7.66
C ARG A 163 -13.69 26.91 -8.33
N ASN A 164 -12.73 27.08 -9.24
CA ASN A 164 -12.06 25.95 -9.84
C ASN A 164 -11.27 25.21 -8.76
N SER A 165 -11.59 23.94 -8.54
CA SER A 165 -10.72 23.07 -7.74
C SER A 165 -9.38 22.93 -8.46
N CYS A 166 -8.29 23.25 -7.78
CA CYS A 166 -6.95 23.15 -8.34
C CYS A 166 -6.27 21.91 -7.77
N MET A 167 -6.18 20.87 -8.61
CA MET A 167 -5.38 19.68 -8.33
C MET A 167 -3.89 20.04 -8.42
N THR A 168 -3.13 19.70 -7.39
CA THR A 168 -1.67 19.89 -7.35
C THR A 168 -0.97 18.56 -7.57
N SER A 169 -0.04 18.49 -8.52
CA SER A 169 0.88 17.34 -8.64
C SER A 169 1.96 17.45 -7.57
N LEU A 170 2.01 16.47 -6.66
CA LEU A 170 3.01 16.38 -5.60
C LEU A 170 4.20 15.51 -6.01
N TYR A 171 3.97 14.55 -6.90
CA TYR A 171 4.98 13.68 -7.50
C TYR A 171 4.48 13.21 -8.85
N SER A 172 5.39 13.11 -9.82
CA SER A 172 5.11 12.51 -11.12
C SER A 172 6.43 12.05 -11.74
N ARG A 173 6.50 10.77 -12.13
CA ARG A 173 7.62 10.28 -12.93
C ARG A 173 7.54 10.83 -14.34
N ASN A 174 8.65 11.36 -14.83
CA ASN A 174 8.75 11.83 -16.21
C ASN A 174 9.40 10.76 -17.09
N ASN A 175 8.64 10.16 -18.01
CA ASN A 175 9.13 9.05 -18.83
C ASN A 175 10.01 9.49 -20.01
N PHE A 176 10.15 10.80 -20.23
CA PHE A 176 10.94 11.37 -21.31
C PHE A 176 12.38 11.64 -20.89
N ASN A 177 12.59 12.19 -19.69
CA ASN A 177 13.92 12.53 -19.20
C ASN A 177 14.64 11.28 -18.66
N PRO A 178 15.74 10.82 -19.27
CA PRO A 178 16.43 9.58 -18.88
C PRO A 178 17.35 9.78 -17.67
N ILE A 179 16.82 10.35 -16.59
CA ILE A 179 17.53 10.50 -15.32
C ILE A 179 17.19 9.33 -14.39
N LEU A 180 18.10 9.02 -13.47
CA LEU A 180 17.96 7.90 -12.53
C LEU A 180 16.62 7.92 -11.78
N ALA A 181 16.15 9.09 -11.34
CA ALA A 181 14.88 9.26 -10.65
C ALA A 181 13.65 8.83 -11.48
N ASN A 182 13.78 8.77 -12.81
CA ASN A 182 12.72 8.35 -13.72
C ASN A 182 12.83 6.87 -14.13
N ASN A 183 13.70 6.09 -13.50
CA ASN A 183 13.75 4.65 -13.69
C ASN A 183 12.63 3.97 -12.89
N GLN A 184 11.88 3.06 -13.53
CA GLN A 184 10.77 2.37 -12.88
C GLN A 184 11.21 1.48 -11.71
N ILE A 185 12.43 0.93 -11.74
CA ILE A 185 13.00 0.15 -10.63
C ILE A 185 13.13 1.03 -9.37
N ILE A 186 13.34 2.33 -9.54
CA ILE A 186 13.43 3.29 -8.44
C ILE A 186 12.04 3.75 -8.01
N SER A 187 11.16 4.13 -8.93
CA SER A 187 9.80 4.58 -8.57
C SER A 187 9.01 3.48 -7.88
N GLN A 188 9.18 2.21 -8.27
CA GLN A 188 8.56 1.06 -7.61
C GLN A 188 9.23 0.67 -6.27
N GLY A 189 10.39 1.25 -5.96
CA GLY A 189 11.09 1.07 -4.68
C GLY A 189 12.09 -0.09 -4.62
N TYR A 190 12.18 -0.94 -5.65
CA TYR A 190 13.11 -2.08 -5.68
C TYR A 190 14.57 -1.68 -5.43
N PHE A 191 15.05 -0.64 -6.12
CA PHE A 191 16.43 -0.17 -5.94
C PHE A 191 16.69 0.29 -4.49
N ASN A 192 15.74 1.04 -3.92
CA ASN A 192 15.87 1.59 -2.58
C ASN A 192 15.79 0.50 -1.50
N GLU A 193 14.97 -0.52 -1.70
CA GLU A 193 14.91 -1.70 -0.82
C GLU A 193 16.26 -2.42 -0.78
N ILE A 194 16.80 -2.77 -1.96
CA ILE A 194 18.10 -3.44 -2.07
C ILE A 194 19.21 -2.57 -1.46
N LYS A 195 19.18 -1.26 -1.73
CA LYS A 195 20.13 -0.32 -1.13
C LYS A 195 20.05 -0.34 0.40
N VAL A 196 18.86 -0.35 0.99
CA VAL A 196 18.69 -0.42 2.45
C VAL A 196 19.23 -1.74 3.01
N PHE A 197 19.05 -2.85 2.30
CA PHE A 197 19.65 -4.12 2.68
C PHE A 197 21.19 -4.06 2.67
N VAL A 198 21.79 -3.56 1.58
CA VAL A 198 23.26 -3.39 1.48
C VAL A 198 23.78 -2.47 2.58
N ASP A 199 23.18 -1.29 2.75
CA ASP A 199 23.58 -0.31 3.77
C ASP A 199 23.48 -0.91 5.20
N ARG A 200 22.54 -1.84 5.45
CA ARG A 200 22.44 -2.58 6.73
C ARG A 200 23.56 -3.59 6.91
N VAL A 201 23.83 -4.40 5.90
CA VAL A 201 24.91 -5.41 5.94
C VAL A 201 26.26 -4.74 6.13
N GLU A 202 26.48 -3.59 5.50
CA GLU A 202 27.70 -2.79 5.60
C GLU A 202 27.74 -1.90 6.85
N CYS A 203 26.70 -1.95 7.71
CA CYS A 203 26.59 -1.14 8.94
C CYS A 203 26.70 0.38 8.69
N ILE A 204 26.33 0.84 7.49
CA ILE A 204 26.45 2.24 7.06
C ILE A 204 25.35 3.09 7.69
N ASN A 205 24.12 2.57 7.82
CA ASN A 205 22.98 3.33 8.33
C ASN A 205 21.92 2.46 9.02
N LYS A 206 21.20 3.06 9.97
CA LYS A 206 19.92 2.51 10.46
C LYS A 206 18.78 2.95 9.53
N PRO A 207 17.88 2.05 9.10
CA PRO A 207 16.76 2.43 8.27
C PRO A 207 15.78 3.32 9.06
N ALA A 208 15.22 4.31 8.37
CA ALA A 208 14.22 5.22 8.93
C ALA A 208 12.81 4.58 9.04
N ILE A 209 12.64 3.37 8.54
CA ILE A 209 11.35 2.67 8.47
C ILE A 209 11.49 1.22 8.97
N PRO A 210 10.41 0.57 9.43
CA PRO A 210 10.43 -0.84 9.79
C PRO A 210 10.78 -1.74 8.59
N THR A 211 11.77 -2.61 8.78
CA THR A 211 12.28 -3.53 7.73
C THR A 211 12.34 -4.99 8.18
N ASP A 212 11.93 -5.29 9.41
CA ASP A 212 12.17 -6.59 10.05
C ASP A 212 10.94 -7.51 9.97
N PHE A 213 11.05 -8.76 10.43
CA PHE A 213 9.90 -9.68 10.38
C PHE A 213 8.74 -9.22 11.26
N THR A 214 9.02 -8.53 12.36
CA THR A 214 7.99 -7.96 13.24
C THR A 214 7.05 -7.04 12.47
N SER A 215 7.59 -6.27 11.51
CA SER A 215 6.82 -5.35 10.68
C SER A 215 5.85 -6.01 9.69
N LEU A 216 5.86 -7.34 9.56
CA LEU A 216 4.95 -8.09 8.69
C LEU A 216 3.78 -8.73 9.45
N ARG A 217 3.75 -8.64 10.79
CA ARG A 217 2.76 -9.34 11.63
C ARG A 217 1.32 -9.07 11.18
N THR A 218 0.93 -7.80 11.12
CA THR A 218 -0.42 -7.39 10.72
C THR A 218 -0.74 -7.82 9.29
N THR A 219 0.23 -7.72 8.37
CA THR A 219 0.08 -8.18 6.98
C THR A 219 -0.26 -9.67 6.93
N TYR A 220 0.51 -10.53 7.59
CA TYR A 220 0.27 -11.98 7.60
C TYR A 220 -1.00 -12.37 8.37
N GLU A 221 -1.34 -11.66 9.45
CA GLU A 221 -2.61 -11.89 10.15
C GLU A 221 -3.84 -11.62 9.27
N ILE A 222 -3.75 -10.66 8.35
CA ILE A 222 -4.79 -10.43 7.35
C ILE A 222 -4.78 -11.54 6.31
N LEU A 223 -3.60 -11.86 5.75
CA LEU A 223 -3.47 -12.89 4.71
C LEU A 223 -3.98 -14.26 5.18
N ASP A 224 -3.57 -14.73 6.36
CA ASP A 224 -4.03 -15.99 6.94
C ASP A 224 -5.55 -16.02 7.14
N LYS A 225 -6.16 -14.89 7.49
CA LYS A 225 -7.63 -14.80 7.62
C LYS A 225 -8.31 -14.87 6.27
N LEU A 226 -7.77 -14.22 5.25
CA LEU A 226 -8.28 -14.30 3.88
C LEU A 226 -8.14 -15.71 3.30
N ASP A 227 -7.01 -16.36 3.57
CA ASP A 227 -6.72 -17.74 3.15
C ASP A 227 -7.71 -18.73 3.77
N LYS A 228 -8.02 -18.58 5.06
CA LYS A 228 -9.04 -19.41 5.75
C LYS A 228 -10.45 -19.23 5.18
N ILE A 229 -10.78 -18.05 4.66
CA ILE A 229 -12.06 -17.82 3.98
C ILE A 229 -12.10 -18.59 2.64
N GLU A 230 -10.96 -18.92 2.02
CA GLU A 230 -10.94 -19.81 0.85
C GLU A 230 -11.47 -21.21 1.16
N GLY A 231 -11.29 -21.69 2.39
CA GLY A 231 -11.67 -23.06 2.79
C GLY A 231 -13.14 -23.25 3.16
N THR A 232 -14.00 -22.22 3.04
CA THR A 232 -15.38 -22.25 3.56
C THR A 232 -16.47 -22.17 2.48
N LEU A 233 -16.14 -22.44 1.21
CA LEU A 233 -17.10 -22.49 0.10
C LEU A 233 -16.94 -23.77 -0.73
#